data_AF-K1SER6-F1
#
_entry.id   AF-K1SER6-F1
#
_cell.length_a   1.000
_cell.length_b   1.000
_cell.length_c   1.000
_cell.angle_alpha   90.00
_cell.angle_beta   90.00
_cell.angle_gamma   90.00
#
_symmetry.space_group_name_H-M   'P 1'
#
loop_
_entity.id
_entity.type
_entity.pdbx_description
1 polymer ?
#
loop_
_entity_poly.entity_id
_entity_poly.type
_entity_poly.pdbx_seq_one_letter_code
_entity_poly.pdbx_strand_id
1 'polypeptide(L)' 'MQKHGKDEVVLNKSYQELAEHYGTAILPARVRAPKDKAAVEGTVGIISTFILAALRNRQFLSLLELNEAIWD' A
#
# COMPACT_ATOMS: atom_id res chain seq x y z
N MET A 1 5.06 -17.24 22.21
CA MET A 1 4.07 -16.52 21.37
C MET A 1 4.23 -15.04 21.63
N GLN A 2 4.73 -14.28 20.66
CA GLN A 2 4.78 -12.82 20.76
C GLN A 2 3.36 -12.31 20.50
N LYS A 3 2.74 -11.67 21.50
CA LYS A 3 1.36 -11.18 21.43
C LYS A 3 1.39 -9.69 21.08
N HIS A 4 0.64 -9.29 20.07
CA HIS A 4 0.42 -7.87 19.76
C HIS A 4 -0.52 -7.26 20.81
N GLY A 5 -0.05 -6.23 21.51
CA GLY A 5 -0.85 -5.44 22.45
C GLY A 5 -1.61 -4.32 21.76
N LYS A 6 -2.50 -3.63 22.48
CA LYS A 6 -3.19 -2.42 21.97
C LYS A 6 -2.21 -1.29 21.61
N ASP A 7 -1.07 -1.22 22.30
CA ASP A 7 -0.06 -0.17 22.17
C ASP A 7 1.30 -0.67 21.64
N GLU A 8 1.49 -1.99 21.54
CA GLU A 8 2.76 -2.59 21.13
C GLU A 8 2.54 -3.57 19.98
N VAL A 9 2.80 -3.09 18.76
CA VAL A 9 2.87 -3.94 17.58
C VAL A 9 4.32 -4.38 17.41
N VAL A 10 4.60 -5.61 17.81
CA VAL A 10 5.91 -6.21 17.55
C VAL A 10 6.11 -6.41 16.05
N LEU A 11 7.12 -5.77 15.48
CA LEU A 11 7.51 -5.96 14.08
C LEU A 11 8.12 -7.34 13.89
N ASN A 12 7.87 -7.99 12.74
CA ASN A 12 8.58 -9.22 12.43
C ASN A 12 10.09 -8.93 12.23
N LYS A 13 10.93 -9.96 12.36
CA LYS A 13 12.39 -9.83 12.27
C LYS A 13 12.84 -9.16 10.96
N SER A 14 12.25 -9.54 9.83
CA SER A 14 12.59 -8.99 8.51
C SER A 14 12.29 -7.50 8.38
N TYR A 15 11.19 -7.01 8.96
CA TYR A 15 10.86 -5.58 8.96
C TYR A 15 11.77 -4.80 9.90
N GLN A 16 12.22 -5.39 11.02
CA GLN A 16 13.23 -4.77 11.89
C GLN A 16 14.57 -4.64 11.17
N GLU A 17 15.05 -5.71 10.54
CA GLU A 17 16.29 -5.70 9.75
C GLU A 17 16.22 -4.69 8.58
N LEU A 18 15.06 -4.56 7.93
CA LEU A 18 14.81 -3.55 6.91
C LEU A 18 14.92 -2.12 7.47
N ALA A 19 14.27 -1.86 8.61
CA ALA A 19 14.30 -0.57 9.29
C ALA A 19 15.74 -0.18 9.67
N GLU A 20 16.51 -1.11 10.21
CA GLU A 20 17.91 -0.90 10.58
C GLU A 20 18.80 -0.65 9.36
N HIS A 21 18.65 -1.45 8.30
CA HIS A 21 19.45 -1.32 7.08
C HIS A 21 19.27 0.03 6.40
N TYR A 22 18.03 0.51 6.31
CA TYR A 22 17.70 1.79 5.67
C TYR A 22 17.63 2.96 6.65
N GLY A 23 17.99 2.78 7.93
CA GLY A 23 17.89 3.83 8.95
C GLY A 23 16.50 4.46 9.07
N THR A 24 15.46 3.67 8.87
CA THR A 24 14.07 4.13 8.73
C THR A 24 13.23 3.66 9.91
N ALA A 25 12.41 4.55 10.49
CA ALA A 25 11.46 4.16 11.52
C ALA A 25 10.17 3.60 10.89
N ILE A 26 9.78 2.39 11.30
CA ILE A 26 8.50 1.78 10.90
C ILE A 26 7.46 2.09 11.98
N LEU A 27 6.43 2.84 11.62
CA LEU A 27 5.30 3.16 12.49
C LEU A 27 4.11 2.26 12.14
N PRO A 28 3.72 1.33 13.03
CA PRO A 28 2.56 0.49 12.83
C PRO A 28 1.27 1.32 12.79
N ALA A 29 0.37 1.02 11.85
CA ALA A 29 -0.94 1.65 11.79
C ALA A 29 -1.83 1.18 12.95
N ARG A 30 -2.69 2.06 13.47
CA ARG A 30 -3.60 1.73 14.58
C ARG A 30 -4.55 0.59 14.21
N VAL A 31 -4.62 -0.41 15.08
CA VAL A 31 -5.52 -1.56 14.96
C VAL A 31 -6.97 -1.08 15.02
N ARG A 32 -7.80 -1.45 14.02
CA ARG A 32 -9.24 -1.11 13.91
C ARG A 32 -9.57 0.38 13.80
N ALA A 33 -8.57 1.25 13.63
CA ALA A 33 -8.75 2.66 13.34
C ALA A 33 -7.77 3.07 12.23
N PRO A 34 -8.02 2.67 10.96
CA PRO A 34 -7.12 2.88 9.83
C PRO A 34 -7.05 4.34 9.35
N LYS A 35 -7.06 5.30 10.27
CA LYS A 35 -6.96 6.74 9.96
C LYS A 35 -5.54 7.15 9.59
N ASP A 36 -4.53 6.37 9.97
CA ASP A 36 -3.11 6.66 9.70
C ASP A 36 -2.73 6.49 8.21
N LYS A 37 -3.60 5.85 7.43
CA LYS A 37 -3.40 5.58 5.99
C LYS A 37 -4.39 6.33 5.08
N ALA A 38 -5.29 7.12 5.65
CA ALA A 38 -6.40 7.73 4.90
C ALA A 38 -5.92 8.59 3.72
N ALA A 39 -4.82 9.34 3.88
CA ALA A 39 -4.27 10.18 2.81
C ALA A 39 -3.76 9.35 1.61
N VAL A 40 -3.06 8.25 1.89
CA VAL A 40 -2.53 7.35 0.86
C VAL A 40 -3.68 6.60 0.18
N GLU A 41 -4.59 6.02 0.95
CA GLU A 41 -5.74 5.28 0.42
C GLU A 41 -6.65 6.18 -0.43
N GLY A 42 -6.91 7.41 0.01
CA GLY A 42 -7.68 8.38 -0.75
C GLY A 42 -6.99 8.76 -2.06
N THR A 43 -5.69 9.04 -2.02
CA THR A 43 -4.91 9.39 -3.22
C THR A 43 -4.88 8.22 -4.22
N VAL A 44 -4.62 7.00 -3.75
CA VAL A 44 -4.64 5.80 -4.59
C VAL A 44 -6.02 5.60 -5.19
N GLY A 45 -7.09 5.71 -4.40
CA GLY A 45 -8.47 5.58 -4.91
C GLY A 45 -8.79 6.58 -6.01
N ILE A 46 -8.37 7.84 -5.86
CA ILE A 46 -8.54 8.89 -6.88
C ILE A 46 -7.78 8.51 -8.16
N ILE A 47 -6.48 8.18 -8.05
CA ILE A 47 -5.65 7.82 -9.20
C ILE A 47 -6.22 6.59 -9.92
N SER A 48 -6.58 5.54 -9.18
CA SER A 48 -7.19 4.33 -9.74
C SER A 48 -8.50 4.64 -10.46
N THR A 49 -9.33 5.53 -9.92
CA THR A 49 -10.58 5.95 -10.56
C THR A 49 -10.30 6.63 -11.91
N PHE A 50 -9.31 7.53 -11.97
CA PHE A 50 -8.93 8.19 -13.22
C PHE A 50 -8.37 7.23 -14.26
N ILE A 51 -7.47 6.32 -13.86
CA ILE A 51 -6.92 5.28 -14.74
C ILE A 51 -8.05 4.42 -15.31
N LEU A 52 -8.95 3.91 -14.46
CA LEU A 52 -10.08 3.10 -14.90
C LEU A 52 -11.01 3.88 -15.83
N ALA A 53 -11.28 5.16 -15.53
CA ALA A 53 -12.11 5.99 -16.38
C ALA A 53 -11.48 6.24 -17.77
N ALA A 54 -10.16 6.41 -17.85
CA ALA A 54 -9.44 6.58 -19.11
C ALA A 54 -9.43 5.29 -19.95
N LEU A 55 -9.30 4.13 -19.30
CA LEU A 55 -9.17 2.83 -19.96
C LEU A 55 -10.51 2.06 -20.12
N ARG A 56 -11.64 2.64 -19.67
CA ARG A 56 -12.95 1.95 -19.52
C ARG A 56 -13.53 1.25 -20.76
N ASN A 57 -13.08 1.64 -21.96
CA ASN A 57 -13.56 1.09 -23.24
C ASN A 57 -12.51 0.24 -23.97
N ARG A 58 -11.40 -0.10 -23.29
CA ARG A 58 -10.34 -0.96 -23.81
C ARG A 58 -10.47 -2.35 -23.19
N GLN A 59 -10.21 -3.39 -23.99
CA GLN A 59 -10.04 -4.75 -23.49
C GLN A 59 -8.57 -5.11 -23.55
N PHE A 60 -8.07 -5.72 -22.48
CA PHE A 60 -6.69 -6.18 -22.37
C PHE A 60 -6.68 -7.69 -22.24
N LEU A 61 -5.78 -8.36 -22.97
CA LEU A 61 -5.63 -9.82 -22.94
C LEU A 61 -4.43 -10.26 -22.11
N SER A 62 -3.66 -9.30 -21.56
CA SER A 62 -2.55 -9.57 -20.65
C SER A 62 -2.34 -8.42 -19.65
N LEU A 63 -1.69 -8.72 -18.52
CA LEU A 63 -1.28 -7.71 -17.55
C LEU A 63 -0.19 -6.78 -18.09
N LEU A 64 0.66 -7.27 -19.00
CA LEU A 64 1.71 -6.45 -19.62
C LEU A 64 1.07 -5.33 -20.45
N GLU A 65 0.12 -5.68 -21.31
CA GLU A 65 -0.60 -4.74 -22.18
C GLU A 65 -1.37 -3.67 -21.36
N LEU A 66 -1.99 -4.09 -20.25
CA LEU A 66 -2.63 -3.15 -19.32
C LEU A 66 -1.61 -2.19 -18.69
N ASN A 67 -0.45 -2.69 -18.26
CA ASN A 67 0.59 -1.86 -17.65
C ASN A 67 1.16 -0.85 -18.65
N GLU A 68 1.45 -1.26 -19.87
CA GLU A 68 1.89 -0.35 -20.94
C GLU A 68 0.86 0.76 -21.16
N ALA A 69 -0.42 0.42 -21.22
CA ALA A 69 -1.52 1.37 -21.38
C ALA A 69 -1.72 2.34 -20.20
N ILE A 70 -1.17 2.06 -19.02
CA ILE A 70 -1.18 2.99 -17.88
C ILE A 70 -0.07 4.05 -18.03
N TRP A 71 1.01 3.73 -18.76
CA TRP A 71 2.17 4.61 -18.94
C TRP A 71 2.14 5.46 -20.23
N ASP A 72 1.33 5.07 -21.22
CA ASP A 72 1.04 5.85 -22.45
C ASP A 72 0.31 7.18 -22.16
#